data_AF-A0AAV1VHB7-F1
#
_entry.id   AF-A0AAV1VHB7-F1
#
_cell.length_a   1.000
_cell.length_b   1.000
_cell.length_c   1.000
_cell.angle_alpha   90.00
_cell.angle_beta   90.00
_cell.angle_gamma   90.00
#
_symmetry.space_group_name_H-M   'P 1'
#
loop_
_entity.id
_entity.type
_entity.pdbx_description
1 polymer ?
#
loop_
_entity_poly.entity_id
_entity_poly.type
_entity_poly.pdbx_seq_one_letter_code
_entity_poly.pdbx_strand_id
1 'polypeptide(L)'
;MSGFERILARVNGDALRSYCSSAIEDELRNLQTSMQMCLDKAEQALAVQDAVAKLDVPLSRENAATCADIKRQFLTFSADLESFIKEQRKLQAEEPEDSLDARQKQSEKRNREHVTKLLGKIQYRITRKRSDAWIDKNFADVASVADLIGRGAPAGPDKTLRNELVLVLDHLISSVLLSPLTTQSTLRTMDEVLQKMAGVHGDIDEYIRSSSELLAKKRPSYALQSELVSNESNNIVYAADEPQVKRQRAGHTELSVKIEQTAAAVAAAEAAGGDVIYEVFVSDLPWGTTKEADVASYFGIAGPVVSVQMPTMPDGSTVGVAIVRFAALDGMTLAMRMDGYPFNGKNIRVAVHKSH
;
A
#
# COMPACT_ATOMS: atom_id res chain seq x y z
N MET A 1 6.06 -4.56 29.94
CA MET A 1 7.44 -4.05 29.82
C MET A 1 7.61 -3.44 28.44
N SER A 2 7.82 -2.12 28.39
CA SER A 2 8.00 -1.36 27.16
C SER A 2 9.19 -1.92 26.37
N GLY A 3 9.16 -1.86 25.03
CA GLY A 3 10.29 -2.29 24.19
C GLY A 3 11.61 -1.61 24.59
N PHE A 4 11.51 -0.40 25.15
CA PHE A 4 12.62 0.39 25.68
C PHE A 4 13.28 -0.25 26.93
N GLU A 5 12.49 -0.83 27.84
CA GLU A 5 13.00 -1.48 29.05
C GLU A 5 13.80 -2.76 28.73
N ARG A 6 13.44 -3.45 27.64
CA ARG A 6 14.17 -4.65 27.17
C ARG A 6 15.50 -4.32 26.49
N ILE A 7 15.62 -3.15 25.89
CA ILE A 7 16.86 -2.66 25.27
C ILE A 7 17.83 -2.20 26.35
N LEU A 8 17.35 -1.46 27.35
CA LEU A 8 18.15 -1.00 28.49
C LEU A 8 18.74 -2.15 29.31
N ALA A 9 18.04 -3.28 29.43
CA ALA A 9 18.54 -4.45 30.15
C ALA A 9 19.67 -5.23 29.42
N ARG A 10 19.94 -4.93 28.14
CA ARG A 10 20.85 -5.73 27.29
C ARG A 10 22.15 -5.02 26.92
N VAL A 11 22.30 -3.75 27.31
CA VAL A 11 23.45 -2.91 26.95
C VAL A 11 24.33 -2.71 28.19
N ASN A 12 25.58 -3.19 28.14
CA ASN A 12 26.55 -3.04 29.23
C ASN A 12 26.75 -1.56 29.61
N GLY A 13 26.99 -1.31 30.90
CA GLY A 13 26.90 0.01 31.54
C GLY A 13 27.68 1.16 30.89
N ASP A 14 28.78 0.89 30.19
CA ASP A 14 29.56 1.93 29.50
C ASP A 14 28.87 2.46 28.23
N ALA A 15 28.20 1.60 27.47
CA ALA A 15 27.44 2.01 26.29
C ALA A 15 26.16 2.76 26.67
N LEU A 16 25.54 2.42 27.80
CA LEU A 16 24.40 3.16 28.36
C LEU A 16 24.82 4.56 28.80
N ARG A 17 25.99 4.69 29.45
CA ARG A 17 26.51 5.99 29.89
C ARG A 17 26.86 6.90 28.71
N SER A 18 27.47 6.34 27.67
CA SER A 18 27.75 7.08 26.42
C SER A 18 26.48 7.52 25.71
N TYR A 19 25.46 6.66 25.66
CA TYR A 19 24.18 6.99 25.02
C TYR A 19 23.42 8.08 25.80
N CYS A 20 23.35 7.97 27.14
CA CYS A 20 22.74 8.99 27.98
C CYS A 20 23.50 10.32 27.91
N SER A 21 24.84 10.31 27.84
CA SER A 21 25.63 11.53 27.67
C SER A 21 25.33 12.20 26.33
N SER A 22 25.32 11.43 25.23
CA SER A 22 25.01 11.96 23.89
C SER A 22 23.59 12.53 23.81
N ALA A 23 22.60 11.84 24.38
CA ALA A 23 21.22 12.30 24.39
C ALA A 23 21.05 13.61 25.19
N ILE A 24 21.74 13.75 26.32
CA ILE A 24 21.74 14.99 27.11
C ILE A 24 22.42 16.12 26.33
N GLU A 25 23.53 15.83 25.64
CA GLU A 25 24.22 16.83 24.80
C GLU A 25 23.37 17.29 23.62
N ASP A 26 22.60 16.40 23.00
CA ASP A 26 21.66 16.74 21.92
C ASP A 26 20.51 17.63 22.43
N GLU A 27 19.94 17.32 23.59
CA GLU A 27 18.91 18.16 24.23
C GLU A 27 19.46 19.55 24.60
N LEU A 28 20.69 19.62 25.11
CA LEU A 28 21.35 20.89 25.41
C LEU A 28 21.60 21.72 24.14
N ARG A 29 22.04 21.09 23.04
CA ARG A 29 22.18 21.76 21.74
C ARG A 29 20.83 22.28 21.24
N ASN A 30 19.77 21.47 21.31
CA ASN A 30 18.44 21.85 20.87
C ASN A 30 17.84 23.00 21.69
N LEU A 31 18.07 22.98 23.02
CA LEU A 31 17.68 24.07 23.92
C LEU A 31 18.44 25.36 23.58
N GLN A 32 19.74 25.28 23.33
CA GLN A 32 20.55 26.43 22.93
C GLN A 32 20.06 27.04 21.61
N THR A 33 19.75 26.23 20.60
CA THR A 33 19.17 26.70 19.34
C THR A 33 17.81 27.36 19.56
N SER A 34 16.97 26.78 20.42
CA SER A 34 15.66 27.35 20.75
C SER A 34 15.77 28.69 21.49
N MET A 35 16.72 28.82 22.42
CA MET A 35 17.00 30.08 23.11
C MET A 35 17.51 31.15 22.13
N GLN A 36 18.39 30.79 21.20
CA GLN A 36 18.89 31.72 20.18
C GLN A 36 17.76 32.24 19.29
N MET A 37 16.88 31.35 18.81
CA MET A 37 15.71 31.76 18.03
C MET A 37 14.77 32.69 18.81
N CYS A 38 14.64 32.50 20.12
CA CYS A 38 13.85 33.40 20.98
C CYS A 38 14.50 34.77 21.11
N LEU A 39 15.83 34.85 21.23
CA LEU A 39 16.56 36.12 21.26
C LEU A 39 16.41 36.89 19.95
N ASP A 40 16.58 36.23 18.81
CA ASP A 40 16.45 36.86 17.49
C ASP A 40 15.03 37.41 17.28
N LYS A 41 14.00 36.68 17.74
CA LYS A 41 12.61 37.14 17.70
C LYS A 41 12.36 38.32 18.64
N ALA A 42 12.98 38.33 19.82
CA ALA A 42 12.87 39.45 20.75
C ALA A 42 13.53 40.71 20.19
N GLU A 43 14.68 40.58 19.52
CA GLU A 43 15.35 41.68 18.84
C GLU A 43 14.53 42.24 17.68
N GLN A 44 13.91 41.36 16.86
CA GLN A 44 12.98 41.77 15.82
C GLN A 44 11.76 42.51 16.39
N ALA A 45 11.18 42.02 17.50
CA ALA A 45 10.06 42.69 18.15
C ALA A 45 10.45 44.09 18.66
N LEU A 46 11.67 44.25 19.17
CA LEU A 46 12.20 45.53 19.64
C LEU A 46 12.45 46.49 18.47
N ALA A 47 12.93 45.99 17.33
CA ALA A 47 13.07 46.78 16.10
C ALA A 47 11.71 47.25 15.54
N VAL A 48 10.68 46.39 15.59
CA VAL A 48 9.30 46.77 15.23
C VAL A 48 8.77 47.84 16.19
N GLN A 49 9.01 47.70 17.49
CA GLN A 49 8.60 48.70 18.48
C GLN A 49 9.27 50.07 18.24
N ASP A 50 10.56 50.09 17.91
CA ASP A 50 11.31 51.31 17.60
C ASP A 50 10.85 51.94 16.27
N ALA A 51 10.49 51.12 15.27
CA ALA A 51 9.91 51.60 14.01
C ALA A 51 8.51 52.20 14.21
N VAL A 52 7.68 51.60 15.08
CA VAL A 52 6.36 52.14 15.44
C VAL A 52 6.52 53.47 16.18
N ALA A 53 7.48 53.58 17.10
CA ALA A 53 7.77 54.84 17.80
C ALA A 53 8.24 55.96 16.84
N LYS A 54 8.99 55.62 15.78
CA LYS A 54 9.40 56.57 14.72
C LYS A 54 8.26 57.01 13.81
N LEU A 55 7.19 56.23 13.72
CA LEU A 55 5.98 56.59 12.96
C LEU A 55 5.03 57.47 13.79
N ASP A 56 5.16 57.49 15.12
CA ASP A 56 4.36 58.29 16.04
C ASP A 56 4.90 59.75 16.17
N VAL A 57 5.28 60.34 15.04
CA VAL A 57 5.64 61.77 14.96
C VAL A 57 4.34 62.59 14.97
N PRO A 58 4.18 63.60 15.84
CA PRO A 58 2.98 64.41 15.87
C PRO A 58 2.82 65.15 14.54
N LEU A 59 1.81 64.74 13.78
CA LEU A 59 1.43 65.36 12.51
C LEU A 59 1.12 66.84 12.74
N SER A 60 1.68 67.72 11.89
CA SER A 60 1.32 69.14 11.81
C SER A 60 -0.21 69.31 11.80
N ARG A 61 -0.71 70.41 12.37
CA ARG A 61 -2.14 70.71 12.57
C ARG A 61 -2.97 70.54 11.29
N GLU A 62 -2.38 70.79 10.13
CA GLU A 62 -2.99 70.59 8.80
C GLU A 62 -3.09 69.10 8.41
N ASN A 63 -2.04 68.32 8.63
CA ASN A 63 -2.01 66.89 8.32
C ASN A 63 -2.86 66.06 9.30
N ALA A 64 -3.06 66.53 10.53
CA ALA A 64 -3.93 65.92 11.52
C ALA A 64 -5.40 65.94 11.07
N ALA A 65 -5.84 67.05 10.44
CA ALA A 65 -7.19 67.17 9.90
C ALA A 65 -7.40 66.22 8.70
N THR A 66 -6.45 66.18 7.77
CA THR A 66 -6.50 65.27 6.62
C THR A 66 -6.47 63.79 7.06
N CYS A 67 -5.66 63.45 8.06
CA CYS A 67 -5.62 62.11 8.63
C CYS A 67 -6.93 61.74 9.35
N ALA A 68 -7.54 62.68 10.07
CA ALA A 68 -8.85 62.48 10.68
C ALA A 68 -9.95 62.25 9.65
N ASP A 69 -9.93 63.00 8.54
CA ASP A 69 -10.86 62.82 7.42
C ASP A 69 -10.67 61.48 6.71
N ILE A 70 -9.44 61.07 6.43
CA ILE A 70 -9.13 59.76 5.83
C ILE A 70 -9.57 58.63 6.76
N LYS A 71 -9.31 58.74 8.08
CA LYS A 71 -9.80 57.77 9.06
C LYS A 71 -11.32 57.70 9.07
N ARG A 72 -12.00 58.83 8.97
CA ARG A 72 -13.47 58.88 8.90
C ARG A 72 -14.00 58.19 7.65
N GLN A 73 -13.41 58.47 6.49
CA GLN A 73 -13.75 57.82 5.23
C GLN A 73 -13.50 56.31 5.27
N PHE A 74 -12.37 55.87 5.83
CA PHE A 74 -12.06 54.46 6.02
C PHE A 74 -13.07 53.77 6.94
N LEU A 75 -13.45 54.41 8.05
CA LEU A 75 -14.46 53.87 8.96
C LEU A 75 -15.82 53.74 8.27
N THR A 76 -16.24 54.75 7.50
CA THR A 76 -17.47 54.68 6.69
C THR A 76 -17.39 53.55 5.66
N PHE A 77 -16.30 53.46 4.90
CA PHE A 77 -16.10 52.39 3.93
C PHE A 77 -16.10 51.00 4.58
N SER A 78 -15.46 50.84 5.75
CA SER A 78 -15.45 49.57 6.48
C SER A 78 -16.83 49.17 6.98
N ALA A 79 -17.64 50.13 7.43
CA ALA A 79 -19.01 49.89 7.85
C ALA A 79 -19.90 49.50 6.65
N ASP A 80 -19.72 50.17 5.51
CA ASP A 80 -20.42 49.85 4.26
C ASP A 80 -20.01 48.46 3.76
N LEU A 81 -18.72 48.11 3.83
CA LEU A 81 -18.22 46.79 3.47
C LEU A 81 -18.77 45.70 4.40
N GLU A 82 -18.85 45.96 5.71
CA GLU A 82 -19.48 45.04 6.66
C GLU A 82 -20.97 44.87 6.37
N SER A 83 -21.68 45.94 6.04
CA SER A 83 -23.09 45.89 5.65
C SER A 83 -23.27 45.07 4.37
N PHE A 84 -22.43 45.31 3.36
CA PHE A 84 -22.41 44.53 2.12
C PHE A 84 -22.13 43.06 2.38
N ILE A 85 -21.13 42.72 3.19
CA ILE A 85 -20.84 41.31 3.55
C ILE A 85 -22.02 40.68 4.29
N LYS A 86 -22.68 41.41 5.20
CA LYS A 86 -23.89 40.92 5.89
C LYS A 86 -25.04 40.70 4.90
N GLU A 87 -25.21 41.58 3.93
CA GLU A 87 -26.22 41.47 2.88
C GLU A 87 -25.93 40.31 1.93
N GLN A 88 -24.67 40.14 1.49
CA GLN A 88 -24.23 38.98 0.71
C GLN A 88 -24.44 37.67 1.49
N ARG A 89 -24.11 37.63 2.78
CA ARG A 89 -24.39 36.47 3.64
C ARG A 89 -25.88 36.22 3.82
N LYS A 90 -26.70 37.26 3.88
CA LYS A 90 -28.17 37.12 3.95
C LYS A 90 -28.74 36.56 2.65
N LEU A 91 -28.26 37.01 1.50
CA LEU A 91 -28.63 36.47 0.19
C LEU A 91 -28.14 35.02 0.02
N GLN A 92 -26.94 34.70 0.52
CA GLN A 92 -26.42 33.33 0.58
C GLN A 92 -27.18 32.43 1.55
N ALA A 93 -27.74 32.97 2.64
CA ALA A 93 -28.56 32.23 3.59
C ALA A 93 -30.04 32.09 3.16
N GLU A 94 -30.53 32.96 2.27
CA GLU A 94 -31.82 32.82 1.60
C GLU A 94 -31.76 31.85 0.40
N GLU A 95 -30.58 31.62 -0.19
CA GLU A 95 -30.28 30.36 -0.88
C GLU A 95 -30.04 29.26 0.17
N PRO A 96 -30.60 28.05 0.03
CA PRO A 96 -30.49 27.05 1.09
C PRO A 96 -29.06 26.49 1.16
N GLU A 97 -28.17 27.08 1.97
CA GLU A 97 -26.82 26.56 2.28
C GLU A 97 -26.86 25.14 2.87
N ASP A 98 -27.93 24.80 3.60
CA ASP A 98 -28.21 23.43 4.07
C ASP A 98 -28.30 22.41 2.92
N SER A 99 -28.57 22.85 1.69
CA SER A 99 -28.72 21.96 0.54
C SER A 99 -27.40 21.67 -0.19
N LEU A 100 -26.47 22.61 -0.25
CA LEU A 100 -25.19 22.43 -0.95
C LEU A 100 -24.21 21.62 -0.10
N ASP A 101 -24.11 21.97 1.18
CA ASP A 101 -23.20 21.33 2.13
C ASP A 101 -23.67 19.90 2.46
N ALA A 102 -24.98 19.68 2.57
CA ALA A 102 -25.56 18.34 2.70
C ALA A 102 -25.44 17.52 1.40
N ARG A 103 -25.64 18.12 0.21
CA ARG A 103 -25.43 17.43 -1.07
C ARG A 103 -23.98 17.03 -1.27
N GLN A 104 -23.03 17.86 -0.85
CA GLN A 104 -21.61 17.59 -0.95
C GLN A 104 -21.19 16.48 0.04
N LYS A 105 -21.64 16.53 1.30
CA LYS A 105 -21.41 15.44 2.27
C LYS A 105 -22.06 14.14 1.81
N GLN A 106 -23.24 14.20 1.18
CA GLN A 106 -23.92 13.03 0.62
C GLN A 106 -23.20 12.47 -0.62
N SER A 107 -22.67 13.32 -1.49
CA SER A 107 -21.91 12.90 -2.67
C SER A 107 -20.56 12.28 -2.27
N GLU A 108 -19.85 12.85 -1.30
CA GLU A 108 -18.62 12.30 -0.71
C GLU A 108 -18.88 10.95 -0.04
N LYS A 109 -19.96 10.84 0.74
CA LYS A 109 -20.36 9.57 1.36
C LYS A 109 -20.67 8.51 0.30
N ARG A 110 -21.39 8.87 -0.76
CA ARG A 110 -21.73 7.97 -1.86
C ARG A 110 -20.47 7.53 -2.63
N ASN A 111 -19.54 8.43 -2.88
CA ASN A 111 -18.27 8.13 -3.53
C ASN A 111 -17.44 7.18 -2.68
N ARG A 112 -17.35 7.42 -1.36
CA ARG A 112 -16.65 6.53 -0.43
C ARG A 112 -17.24 5.12 -0.41
N GLU A 113 -18.56 5.00 -0.33
CA GLU A 113 -19.25 3.70 -0.40
C GLU A 113 -19.04 3.01 -1.75
N HIS A 114 -18.89 3.78 -2.83
CA HIS A 114 -18.60 3.21 -4.14
C HIS A 114 -17.16 2.66 -4.19
N VAL A 115 -16.18 3.42 -3.72
CA VAL A 115 -14.77 2.99 -3.66
C VAL A 115 -14.63 1.72 -2.82
N THR A 116 -15.21 1.68 -1.61
CA THR A 116 -15.11 0.47 -0.75
C THR A 116 -15.75 -0.76 -1.40
N LYS A 117 -16.88 -0.59 -2.11
CA LYS A 117 -17.49 -1.68 -2.89
C LYS A 117 -16.57 -2.15 -4.03
N LEU A 118 -15.90 -1.24 -4.73
CA LEU A 118 -14.96 -1.59 -5.80
C LEU A 118 -13.75 -2.35 -5.24
N LEU A 119 -13.16 -1.87 -4.13
CA LEU A 119 -12.06 -2.55 -3.44
C LEU A 119 -12.45 -3.98 -3.03
N GLY A 120 -13.63 -4.16 -2.44
CA GLY A 120 -14.15 -5.49 -2.09
C GLY A 120 -14.36 -6.40 -3.31
N LYS A 121 -14.84 -5.87 -4.44
CA LYS A 121 -14.97 -6.62 -5.69
C LYS A 121 -13.62 -7.06 -6.24
N ILE A 122 -12.62 -6.18 -6.20
CA ILE A 122 -11.25 -6.48 -6.64
C ILE A 122 -10.70 -7.63 -5.79
N GLN A 123 -10.75 -7.50 -4.47
CA GLN A 123 -10.26 -8.52 -3.55
C GLN A 123 -10.98 -9.86 -3.70
N TYR A 124 -12.31 -9.85 -3.88
CA TYR A 124 -13.08 -11.07 -4.14
C TYR A 124 -12.70 -11.74 -5.47
N ARG A 125 -12.42 -10.97 -6.54
CA ARG A 125 -11.97 -11.54 -7.82
C ARG A 125 -10.57 -12.13 -7.71
N ILE A 126 -9.67 -11.48 -6.98
CA ILE A 126 -8.31 -11.98 -6.76
C ILE A 126 -8.33 -13.30 -5.98
N THR A 127 -9.22 -13.46 -4.99
CA THR A 127 -9.29 -14.68 -4.16
C THR A 127 -9.94 -15.87 -4.87
N ARG A 128 -10.92 -15.65 -5.75
CA ARG A 128 -11.63 -16.75 -6.43
C ARG A 128 -11.12 -17.12 -7.83
N LYS A 129 -10.46 -16.19 -8.54
CA LYS A 129 -9.87 -16.38 -9.89
C LYS A 129 -10.70 -17.24 -10.87
N ARG A 130 -12.04 -17.12 -10.86
CA ARG A 130 -12.97 -17.98 -11.63
C ARG A 130 -13.04 -17.69 -13.14
N SER A 131 -12.39 -16.64 -13.64
CA SER A 131 -12.53 -16.16 -15.01
C SER A 131 -11.19 -15.62 -15.48
N ASP A 132 -10.76 -15.96 -16.70
CA ASP A 132 -9.49 -15.49 -17.27
C ASP A 132 -9.44 -13.96 -17.42
N ALA A 133 -10.60 -13.32 -17.56
CA ALA A 133 -10.75 -11.87 -17.65
C ALA A 133 -10.70 -11.15 -16.27
N TRP A 134 -10.24 -11.81 -15.21
CA TRP A 134 -10.18 -11.22 -13.87
C TRP A 134 -9.21 -10.03 -13.79
N ILE A 135 -8.12 -10.08 -14.57
CA ILE A 135 -7.10 -9.02 -14.64
C ILE A 135 -7.70 -7.74 -15.23
N ASP A 136 -8.28 -7.82 -16.42
CA ASP A 136 -8.86 -6.66 -17.12
C ASP A 136 -9.99 -6.02 -16.32
N LYS A 137 -10.86 -6.85 -15.70
CA LYS A 137 -11.93 -6.38 -14.83
C LYS A 137 -11.41 -5.67 -13.58
N ASN A 138 -10.30 -6.14 -13.03
CA ASN A 138 -9.68 -5.46 -11.89
C ASN A 138 -9.01 -4.16 -12.31
N PHE A 139 -8.33 -4.11 -13.46
CA PHE A 139 -7.75 -2.86 -13.98
C PHE A 139 -8.82 -1.80 -14.26
N ALA A 140 -9.97 -2.19 -14.83
CA ALA A 140 -11.10 -1.29 -15.03
C ALA A 140 -11.66 -0.73 -13.70
N ASP A 141 -11.76 -1.58 -12.67
CA ASP A 141 -12.24 -1.15 -11.36
C ASP A 141 -11.21 -0.27 -10.63
N VAL A 142 -9.90 -0.54 -10.77
CA VAL A 142 -8.84 0.36 -10.24
C VAL A 142 -8.84 1.71 -10.96
N ALA A 143 -9.01 1.73 -12.29
CA ALA A 143 -9.16 2.99 -13.02
C ALA A 143 -10.39 3.79 -12.56
N SER A 144 -11.51 3.11 -12.32
CA SER A 144 -12.72 3.75 -11.76
C SER A 144 -12.48 4.33 -10.36
N VAL A 145 -11.69 3.64 -9.53
CA VAL A 145 -11.24 4.15 -8.23
C VAL A 145 -10.34 5.38 -8.40
N ALA A 146 -9.41 5.37 -9.36
CA ALA A 146 -8.57 6.52 -9.67
C ALA A 146 -9.39 7.76 -10.04
N ASP A 147 -10.41 7.59 -10.88
CA ASP A 147 -11.29 8.69 -11.30
C ASP A 147 -12.13 9.25 -10.14
N LEU A 148 -12.55 8.40 -9.20
CA LEU A 148 -13.32 8.80 -8.02
C LEU A 148 -12.50 9.51 -6.94
N ILE A 149 -11.19 9.25 -6.89
CA ILE A 149 -10.27 9.78 -5.87
C ILE A 149 -9.40 10.93 -6.43
N GLY A 150 -9.36 11.10 -7.76
CA GLY A 150 -8.60 12.15 -8.47
C GLY A 150 -9.03 13.60 -8.17
N ARG A 151 -8.35 14.56 -8.81
CA ARG A 151 -8.16 16.02 -8.52
C ARG A 151 -9.39 16.94 -8.29
N GLY A 152 -10.52 16.44 -7.79
CA GLY A 152 -11.72 17.22 -7.49
C GLY A 152 -12.36 16.96 -6.12
N ALA A 153 -11.77 16.12 -5.26
CA ALA A 153 -12.29 15.89 -3.91
C ALA A 153 -11.81 16.97 -2.91
N PRO A 154 -12.72 17.75 -2.28
CA PRO A 154 -12.36 18.81 -1.33
C PRO A 154 -11.70 18.28 -0.05
N ALA A 155 -11.94 17.01 0.26
CA ALA A 155 -11.20 16.23 1.24
C ALA A 155 -10.70 14.97 0.54
N GLY A 156 -9.39 14.87 0.30
CA GLY A 156 -8.80 13.64 -0.24
C GLY A 156 -9.13 12.40 0.63
N PRO A 157 -8.90 11.18 0.12
CA PRO A 157 -9.28 9.94 0.80
C PRO A 157 -8.77 9.89 2.24
N ASP A 158 -9.64 9.51 3.17
CA ASP A 158 -9.30 9.30 4.58
C ASP A 158 -8.16 8.27 4.71
N LYS A 159 -7.35 8.40 5.76
CA LYS A 159 -6.17 7.56 6.01
C LYS A 159 -6.53 6.06 6.00
N THR A 160 -7.70 5.70 6.53
CA THR A 160 -8.19 4.32 6.52
C THR A 160 -8.38 3.78 5.09
N LEU A 161 -9.07 4.56 4.25
CA LEU A 161 -9.33 4.21 2.85
C LEU A 161 -8.04 4.16 2.02
N ARG A 162 -7.08 5.06 2.29
CA ARG A 162 -5.75 5.01 1.64
C ARG A 162 -5.00 3.72 1.98
N ASN A 163 -5.02 3.31 3.25
CA ASN A 163 -4.38 2.07 3.68
C ASN A 163 -5.03 0.84 3.02
N GLU A 164 -6.37 0.78 2.99
CA GLU A 164 -7.10 -0.31 2.32
C GLU A 164 -6.80 -0.36 0.82
N LEU A 165 -6.75 0.80 0.15
CA LEU A 165 -6.42 0.91 -1.25
C LEU A 165 -5.00 0.37 -1.54
N VAL A 166 -4.00 0.79 -0.77
CA VAL A 166 -2.62 0.32 -0.93
C VAL A 166 -2.54 -1.20 -0.75
N LEU A 167 -3.22 -1.77 0.26
CA LEU A 167 -3.26 -3.21 0.48
C LEU A 167 -3.91 -3.98 -0.68
N VAL A 168 -5.02 -3.48 -1.22
CA VAL A 168 -5.69 -4.11 -2.36
C VAL A 168 -4.84 -4.02 -3.63
N LEU A 169 -4.17 -2.88 -3.85
CA LEU A 169 -3.23 -2.73 -4.96
C LEU A 169 -2.04 -3.68 -4.83
N ASP A 170 -1.48 -3.86 -3.64
CA ASP A 170 -0.37 -4.80 -3.41
C ASP A 170 -0.78 -6.25 -3.70
N HIS A 171 -1.96 -6.63 -3.23
CA HIS A 171 -2.52 -7.95 -3.52
C HIS A 171 -2.80 -8.16 -5.02
N LEU A 172 -3.27 -7.11 -5.71
CA LEU A 172 -3.50 -7.13 -7.15
C LEU A 172 -2.19 -7.28 -7.93
N ILE A 173 -1.20 -6.42 -7.66
CA ILE A 173 0.10 -6.45 -8.33
C ILE A 173 0.76 -7.81 -8.15
N SER A 174 0.81 -8.31 -6.92
CA SER A 174 1.35 -9.64 -6.62
C SER A 174 0.62 -10.74 -7.38
N SER A 175 -0.72 -10.69 -7.40
CA SER A 175 -1.52 -11.70 -8.09
C SER A 175 -1.39 -11.66 -9.60
N VAL A 176 -1.20 -10.47 -10.18
CA VAL A 176 -0.93 -10.31 -11.62
C VAL A 176 0.46 -10.84 -11.92
N LEU A 177 1.51 -10.43 -11.20
CA LEU A 177 2.87 -10.92 -11.46
C LEU A 177 2.99 -12.44 -11.36
N LEU A 178 2.23 -13.07 -10.45
CA LEU A 178 2.20 -14.52 -10.29
C LEU A 178 1.23 -15.24 -11.25
N SER A 179 0.48 -14.51 -12.09
CA SER A 179 -0.48 -15.12 -13.01
C SER A 179 0.21 -15.62 -14.27
N PRO A 180 -0.12 -16.83 -14.76
CA PRO A 180 0.37 -17.32 -16.06
C PRO A 180 -0.24 -16.57 -17.25
N LEU A 181 -1.30 -15.78 -17.02
CA LEU A 181 -1.94 -14.94 -18.03
C LEU A 181 -1.24 -13.59 -18.22
N THR A 182 -0.18 -13.32 -17.46
CA THR A 182 0.49 -12.02 -17.47
C THR A 182 1.42 -11.90 -18.65
N THR A 183 1.14 -10.90 -19.47
CA THR A 183 1.93 -10.56 -20.65
C THR A 183 2.57 -9.19 -20.49
N GLN A 184 3.47 -8.83 -21.41
CA GLN A 184 4.10 -7.51 -21.42
C GLN A 184 3.08 -6.37 -21.58
N SER A 185 2.00 -6.59 -22.35
CA SER A 185 0.91 -5.61 -22.47
C SER A 185 0.16 -5.45 -21.15
N THR A 186 -0.10 -6.54 -20.43
CA THR A 186 -0.70 -6.52 -19.08
C THR A 186 0.12 -5.66 -18.11
N LEU A 187 1.46 -5.81 -18.10
CA LEU A 187 2.34 -5.02 -17.25
C LEU A 187 2.40 -3.54 -17.63
N ARG A 188 2.24 -3.21 -18.92
CA ARG A 188 2.13 -1.81 -19.38
C ARG A 188 0.81 -1.20 -18.91
N THR A 189 -0.31 -1.88 -19.13
CA THR A 189 -1.63 -1.42 -18.68
C THR A 189 -1.67 -1.24 -17.16
N MET A 190 -1.03 -2.14 -16.40
CA MET A 190 -0.96 -2.01 -14.94
C MET A 190 -0.21 -0.74 -14.51
N ASP A 191 0.92 -0.45 -15.14
CA ASP A 191 1.69 0.77 -14.86
C ASP A 191 0.92 2.04 -15.24
N GLU A 192 0.22 2.04 -16.39
CA GLU A 192 -0.64 3.15 -16.81
C GLU A 192 -1.77 3.42 -15.81
N VAL A 193 -2.42 2.36 -15.31
CA VAL A 193 -3.49 2.47 -14.32
C VAL A 193 -2.98 2.99 -12.98
N LEU A 194 -1.79 2.54 -12.53
CA LEU A 194 -1.16 3.05 -11.31
C LEU A 194 -0.78 4.53 -11.45
N GLN A 195 -0.28 4.95 -12.61
CA GLN A 195 0.09 6.36 -12.86
C GLN A 195 -1.11 7.31 -12.83
N LYS A 196 -2.33 6.84 -13.17
CA LYS A 196 -3.55 7.66 -13.00
C LYS A 196 -3.82 8.07 -11.55
N MET A 197 -3.27 7.32 -10.60
CA MET A 197 -3.44 7.56 -9.16
C MET A 197 -2.28 8.38 -8.56
N ALA A 198 -1.28 8.74 -9.37
CA ALA A 198 -0.13 9.52 -8.92
C ALA A 198 -0.48 11.01 -8.75
N GLY A 199 0.08 11.64 -7.72
CA GLY A 199 -0.16 13.03 -7.35
C GLY A 199 -1.45 13.25 -6.55
N VAL A 200 -2.05 12.18 -6.02
CA VAL A 200 -3.28 12.23 -5.21
C VAL A 200 -2.96 12.38 -3.73
N HIS A 201 -1.97 11.65 -3.21
CA HIS A 201 -1.47 11.73 -1.84
C HIS A 201 -0.04 11.20 -1.75
N GLY A 202 0.80 11.81 -0.92
CA GLY A 202 2.23 11.43 -0.78
C GLY A 202 2.46 9.95 -0.47
N ASP A 203 1.66 9.37 0.44
CA ASP A 203 1.76 7.95 0.83
C ASP A 203 1.45 7.01 -0.36
N ILE A 204 0.46 7.37 -1.18
CA ILE A 204 0.04 6.61 -2.36
C ILE A 204 1.10 6.75 -3.46
N ASP A 205 1.67 7.95 -3.60
CA ASP A 205 2.69 8.25 -4.60
C ASP A 205 4.01 7.50 -4.32
N GLU A 206 4.38 7.36 -3.05
CA GLU A 206 5.54 6.56 -2.64
C GLU A 206 5.35 5.09 -3.01
N TYR A 207 4.16 4.54 -2.72
CA TYR A 207 3.81 3.17 -3.09
C TYR A 207 3.79 2.95 -4.63
N ILE A 208 3.19 3.88 -5.37
CA ILE A 208 3.14 3.81 -6.85
C ILE A 208 4.56 3.83 -7.42
N ARG A 209 5.44 4.70 -6.93
CA ARG A 209 6.84 4.77 -7.37
C ARG A 209 7.57 3.45 -7.17
N SER A 210 7.50 2.89 -5.96
CA SER A 210 8.11 1.59 -5.64
C SER A 210 7.55 0.47 -6.52
N SER A 211 6.23 0.48 -6.76
CA SER A 211 5.56 -0.51 -7.59
C SER A 211 5.96 -0.39 -9.06
N SER A 212 5.97 0.82 -9.64
CA SER A 212 6.39 1.06 -11.02
C SER A 212 7.85 0.65 -11.27
N GLU A 213 8.76 0.91 -10.32
CA GLU A 213 10.14 0.44 -10.41
C GLU A 213 10.24 -1.10 -10.43
N LEU A 214 9.44 -1.78 -9.61
CA LEU A 214 9.37 -3.24 -9.59
C LEU A 214 8.87 -3.78 -10.94
N LEU A 215 7.80 -3.19 -11.48
CA LEU A 215 7.26 -3.58 -12.79
C LEU A 215 8.27 -3.35 -13.90
N ALA A 216 9.00 -2.22 -13.89
CA ALA A 216 10.05 -1.94 -14.85
C ALA A 216 11.18 -2.98 -14.82
N LYS A 217 11.61 -3.41 -13.62
CA LYS A 217 12.62 -4.48 -13.44
C LYS A 217 12.14 -5.84 -13.94
N LYS A 218 10.84 -6.13 -13.84
CA LYS A 218 10.26 -7.42 -14.24
C LYS A 218 9.91 -7.53 -15.74
N ARG A 219 9.60 -6.41 -16.41
CA ARG A 219 9.30 -6.36 -17.87
C ARG A 219 10.24 -7.20 -18.76
N PRO A 220 11.58 -7.13 -18.66
CA PRO A 220 12.47 -7.89 -19.54
C PRO A 220 12.36 -9.41 -19.35
N SER A 221 12.06 -9.90 -18.14
CA SER A 221 11.91 -11.34 -17.87
C SER A 221 10.70 -11.95 -18.58
N TYR A 222 9.62 -11.18 -18.76
CA TYR A 222 8.42 -11.61 -19.51
C TYR A 222 8.58 -11.45 -21.03
N ALA A 223 9.46 -10.55 -21.49
CA ALA A 223 9.79 -10.43 -22.91
C ALA A 223 10.55 -11.68 -23.42
N LEU A 224 11.51 -12.17 -22.63
CA LEU A 224 12.28 -13.40 -22.95
C LEU A 224 11.40 -14.66 -22.92
N GLN A 225 10.41 -14.75 -22.03
CA GLN A 225 9.46 -15.86 -22.00
C GLN A 225 8.57 -15.90 -23.25
N SER A 226 8.19 -14.75 -23.82
CA SER A 226 7.44 -14.69 -25.08
C SER A 226 8.26 -15.17 -26.30
N GLU A 227 9.58 -14.97 -26.29
CA GLU A 227 10.49 -15.44 -27.34
C GLU A 227 10.78 -16.96 -27.24
N LEU A 228 10.82 -17.52 -26.03
CA LEU A 228 10.99 -18.97 -25.85
C LEU A 228 9.75 -19.76 -26.31
N VAL A 229 8.53 -19.24 -26.08
CA VAL A 229 7.28 -19.88 -26.52
C VAL A 229 7.10 -19.83 -28.05
N SER A 230 7.73 -18.87 -28.73
CA SER A 230 7.67 -18.78 -30.20
C SER A 230 8.70 -19.67 -30.92
N ASN A 231 9.81 -20.03 -30.26
CA ASN A 231 10.84 -20.90 -30.85
C ASN A 231 10.60 -22.40 -30.69
N GLU A 232 9.72 -22.85 -29.77
CA GLU A 232 9.33 -24.28 -29.66
C GLU A 232 8.24 -24.72 -30.65
N SER A 233 7.70 -23.81 -31.48
CA SER A 233 6.64 -24.14 -32.45
C SER A 233 7.16 -24.57 -33.84
N ASN A 234 8.47 -24.64 -34.07
CA ASN A 234 9.04 -25.00 -35.38
C ASN A 234 9.73 -26.37 -35.39
N ASN A 235 9.00 -27.43 -35.01
CA ASN A 235 9.26 -28.76 -35.58
C ASN A 235 8.06 -29.70 -35.37
N ILE A 236 7.23 -29.89 -36.41
CA ILE A 236 6.74 -31.20 -36.88
C ILE A 236 5.94 -30.97 -38.17
N VAL A 237 6.24 -31.86 -39.11
CA VAL A 237 5.87 -31.92 -40.52
C VAL A 237 4.41 -32.35 -40.72
N TYR A 238 3.82 -31.82 -41.80
CA TYR A 238 2.55 -32.18 -42.45
C TYR A 238 2.08 -33.64 -42.34
N ALA A 239 0.82 -33.84 -41.95
CA ALA A 239 -0.10 -34.75 -42.63
C ALA A 239 -1.56 -34.39 -42.29
N ALA A 240 -2.38 -34.25 -43.34
CA ALA A 240 -3.79 -33.95 -43.31
C ALA A 240 -4.64 -35.08 -42.67
N ASP A 241 -5.63 -34.73 -41.84
CA ASP A 241 -7.05 -34.96 -42.14
C ASP A 241 -7.91 -34.35 -41.03
N GLU A 242 -8.91 -33.57 -41.42
CA GLU A 242 -10.04 -33.20 -40.55
C GLU A 242 -11.09 -34.33 -40.66
N PRO A 243 -11.78 -34.72 -39.58
CA PRO A 243 -13.20 -34.39 -39.63
C PRO A 243 -13.82 -33.99 -38.28
N GLN A 244 -14.78 -33.08 -38.41
CA GLN A 244 -15.63 -32.56 -37.34
C GLN A 244 -16.62 -33.59 -36.79
N VAL A 245 -16.78 -33.68 -35.46
CA VAL A 245 -18.04 -34.14 -34.83
C VAL A 245 -18.35 -33.42 -33.50
N LYS A 246 -19.48 -32.70 -33.54
CA LYS A 246 -20.49 -32.37 -32.51
C LYS A 246 -20.08 -32.10 -31.04
N ARG A 247 -20.41 -30.88 -30.62
CA ARG A 247 -20.68 -30.44 -29.25
C ARG A 247 -21.57 -31.40 -28.46
N GLN A 248 -21.09 -31.87 -27.31
CA GLN A 248 -21.90 -32.17 -26.13
C GLN A 248 -21.20 -31.67 -24.86
N ARG A 249 -22.00 -31.10 -23.95
CA ARG A 249 -21.61 -30.54 -22.65
C ARG A 249 -21.31 -31.67 -21.66
N ALA A 250 -20.20 -31.55 -20.92
CA ALA A 250 -20.10 -31.61 -19.45
C ALA A 250 -18.75 -32.22 -18.99
N GLY A 251 -18.08 -31.50 -18.07
CA GLY A 251 -17.34 -32.10 -16.96
C GLY A 251 -15.89 -32.54 -17.20
N HIS A 252 -14.99 -32.07 -16.32
CA HIS A 252 -13.66 -32.60 -16.01
C HIS A 252 -12.55 -32.49 -17.06
N THR A 253 -11.84 -31.35 -17.08
CA THR A 253 -10.46 -31.28 -17.64
C THR A 253 -9.53 -30.32 -16.89
N GLU A 254 -9.87 -29.93 -15.65
CA GLU A 254 -9.06 -28.98 -14.87
C GLU A 254 -8.01 -29.62 -13.94
N LEU A 255 -8.00 -30.96 -13.83
CA LEU A 255 -7.11 -31.68 -12.90
C LEU A 255 -5.88 -32.31 -13.60
N SER A 256 -5.98 -32.65 -14.88
CA SER A 256 -4.91 -33.37 -15.58
C SER A 256 -3.70 -32.48 -15.94
N VAL A 257 -3.90 -31.17 -16.12
CA VAL A 257 -2.83 -30.23 -16.49
C VAL A 257 -2.00 -29.77 -15.27
N LYS A 258 -2.58 -29.80 -14.06
CA LYS A 258 -1.91 -29.37 -12.82
C LYS A 258 -0.88 -30.37 -12.30
N ILE A 259 -1.03 -31.66 -12.62
CA ILE A 259 -0.11 -32.71 -12.15
C ILE A 259 1.16 -32.75 -13.03
N GLU A 260 1.04 -32.44 -14.32
CA GLU A 260 2.15 -32.51 -15.27
C GLU A 260 3.14 -31.33 -15.12
N GLN A 261 2.63 -30.11 -14.88
CA GLN A 261 3.47 -28.91 -14.73
C GLN A 261 4.15 -28.82 -13.35
N THR A 262 3.53 -29.37 -12.31
CA THR A 262 4.15 -29.48 -10.98
C THR A 262 5.20 -30.59 -10.95
N ALA A 263 4.98 -31.72 -11.62
CA ALA A 263 5.98 -32.77 -11.76
C ALA A 263 7.21 -32.33 -12.58
N ALA A 264 7.03 -31.52 -13.63
CA ALA A 264 8.13 -31.00 -14.44
C ALA A 264 9.01 -29.99 -13.68
N ALA A 265 8.41 -29.13 -12.83
CA ALA A 265 9.16 -28.19 -12.00
C ALA A 265 9.86 -28.87 -10.81
N VAL A 266 9.27 -29.94 -10.26
CA VAL A 266 9.87 -30.77 -9.20
C VAL A 266 11.05 -31.58 -9.76
N ALA A 267 10.93 -32.14 -10.98
CA ALA A 267 12.02 -32.85 -11.65
C ALA A 267 13.19 -31.93 -12.03
N ALA A 268 12.92 -30.67 -12.37
CA ALA A 268 13.95 -29.67 -12.66
C ALA A 268 14.70 -29.21 -11.39
N ALA A 269 14.04 -29.20 -10.23
CA ALA A 269 14.64 -28.83 -8.95
C ALA A 269 15.50 -29.95 -8.35
N GLU A 270 15.13 -31.22 -8.52
CA GLU A 270 15.95 -32.36 -8.10
C GLU A 270 17.24 -32.54 -8.94
N ALA A 271 17.27 -32.01 -10.17
CA ALA A 271 18.44 -32.07 -11.04
C ALA A 271 19.50 -31.00 -10.74
N ALA A 272 19.17 -29.94 -9.98
CA ALA A 272 20.07 -28.84 -9.67
C ALA A 272 20.73 -29.02 -8.29
N GLY A 273 21.73 -29.91 -8.23
CA GLY A 273 22.51 -30.17 -7.01
C GLY A 273 23.21 -28.92 -6.45
N GLY A 274 22.86 -28.57 -5.21
CA GLY A 274 23.53 -27.58 -4.37
C GLY A 274 22.87 -27.54 -2.99
N ASP A 275 23.63 -27.84 -1.94
CA ASP A 275 23.23 -28.03 -0.54
C ASP A 275 22.75 -26.74 0.17
N VAL A 276 21.72 -26.09 -0.37
CA VAL A 276 21.07 -24.93 0.27
C VAL A 276 19.62 -25.27 0.57
N ILE A 277 19.36 -25.58 1.84
CA ILE A 277 18.05 -25.96 2.33
C ILE A 277 17.23 -24.70 2.64
N TYR A 278 16.26 -24.37 1.77
CA TYR A 278 15.35 -23.23 1.96
C TYR A 278 14.14 -23.63 2.79
N GLU A 279 14.31 -23.72 4.10
CA GLU A 279 13.27 -24.16 5.04
C GLU A 279 12.80 -23.07 5.99
N VAL A 280 11.49 -23.09 6.23
CA VAL A 280 10.81 -22.14 7.10
C VAL A 280 10.06 -22.89 8.18
N PHE A 281 10.19 -22.42 9.42
CA PHE A 281 9.48 -22.93 10.58
C PHE A 281 8.23 -22.08 10.84
N VAL A 282 7.08 -22.74 10.88
CA VAL A 282 5.77 -22.11 11.09
C VAL A 282 5.21 -22.60 12.41
N SER A 283 4.87 -21.67 13.30
CA SER A 283 4.25 -21.94 14.60
C SER A 283 2.92 -21.22 14.78
N ASP A 284 2.19 -21.57 15.83
CA ASP A 284 0.86 -21.05 16.18
C ASP A 284 -0.26 -21.46 15.20
N LEU A 285 -0.12 -22.62 14.55
CA LEU A 285 -1.18 -23.18 13.70
C LEU A 285 -2.36 -23.70 14.55
N PRO A 286 -3.62 -23.56 14.10
CA PRO A 286 -4.78 -24.05 14.83
C PRO A 286 -4.81 -25.59 14.87
N TRP A 287 -4.93 -26.14 16.08
CA TRP A 287 -5.09 -27.58 16.33
C TRP A 287 -6.41 -28.11 15.76
N GLY A 288 -6.37 -29.27 15.11
CA GLY A 288 -7.57 -30.01 14.67
C GLY A 288 -8.13 -29.68 13.28
N THR A 289 -7.82 -28.52 12.69
CA THR A 289 -8.32 -28.13 11.35
C THR A 289 -7.24 -28.06 10.28
N THR A 290 -5.97 -28.08 10.68
CA THR A 290 -4.85 -27.86 9.77
C THR A 290 -4.30 -29.18 9.22
N LYS A 291 -4.45 -29.43 7.92
CA LYS A 291 -3.79 -30.52 7.20
C LYS A 291 -2.55 -30.01 6.46
N GLU A 292 -1.62 -30.91 6.14
CA GLU A 292 -0.43 -30.59 5.32
C GLU A 292 -0.80 -29.92 3.99
N ALA A 293 -1.89 -30.35 3.36
CA ALA A 293 -2.41 -29.76 2.13
C ALA A 293 -2.87 -28.30 2.29
N ASP A 294 -3.40 -27.91 3.45
CA ASP A 294 -3.86 -26.54 3.70
C ASP A 294 -2.66 -25.61 3.93
N VAL A 295 -1.64 -26.09 4.64
CA VAL A 295 -0.37 -25.40 4.84
C VAL A 295 0.37 -25.26 3.50
N ALA A 296 0.44 -26.33 2.71
CA ALA A 296 1.04 -26.29 1.37
C ALA A 296 0.31 -25.32 0.45
N SER A 297 -1.03 -25.26 0.51
CA SER A 297 -1.83 -24.31 -0.29
C SER A 297 -1.61 -22.87 0.14
N TYR A 298 -1.49 -22.62 1.44
CA TYR A 298 -1.27 -21.29 2.00
C TYR A 298 0.13 -20.76 1.70
N PHE A 299 1.16 -21.58 1.92
CA PHE A 299 2.55 -21.22 1.60
C PHE A 299 2.89 -21.35 0.11
N GLY A 300 2.05 -22.02 -0.69
CA GLY A 300 2.13 -22.01 -2.14
C GLY A 300 1.98 -20.61 -2.75
N ILE A 301 1.43 -19.65 -1.99
CA ILE A 301 1.41 -18.23 -2.36
C ILE A 301 2.82 -17.63 -2.33
N ALA A 302 3.69 -18.11 -1.44
CA ALA A 302 5.05 -17.64 -1.28
C ALA A 302 6.00 -18.19 -2.36
N GLY A 303 5.79 -19.43 -2.80
CA GLY A 303 6.57 -20.05 -3.87
C GLY A 303 6.29 -21.56 -4.01
N PRO A 304 6.93 -22.23 -4.98
CA PRO A 304 6.81 -23.68 -5.14
C PRO A 304 7.31 -24.40 -3.89
N VAL A 305 6.37 -25.06 -3.19
CA VAL A 305 6.65 -25.85 -1.99
C VAL A 305 7.07 -27.26 -2.41
N VAL A 306 8.24 -27.69 -1.95
CA VAL A 306 8.82 -29.01 -2.24
C VAL A 306 8.27 -30.05 -1.27
N SER A 307 8.25 -29.72 0.03
CA SER A 307 7.71 -30.61 1.06
C SER A 307 7.20 -29.82 2.25
N VAL A 308 6.11 -30.28 2.84
CA VAL A 308 5.61 -29.81 4.14
C VAL A 308 5.70 -30.96 5.12
N GLN A 309 6.33 -30.73 6.27
CA GLN A 309 6.38 -31.69 7.36
C GLN A 309 5.64 -31.12 8.57
N MET A 310 4.66 -31.85 9.08
CA MET A 310 3.94 -31.48 10.29
C MET A 310 4.16 -32.54 11.38
N PRO A 311 4.93 -32.23 12.43
CA PRO A 311 5.08 -33.14 13.56
C PRO A 311 3.72 -33.43 14.21
N THR A 312 3.39 -34.70 14.34
CA THR A 312 2.21 -35.19 15.04
C THR A 312 2.60 -35.75 16.41
N MET A 313 1.70 -35.59 17.38
CA MET A 313 1.80 -36.28 18.67
C MET A 313 1.47 -37.77 18.52
N PRO A 314 1.87 -38.62 19.48
CA PRO A 314 1.52 -40.05 19.49
C PRO A 314 0.00 -40.32 19.50
N ASP A 315 -0.82 -39.33 19.84
CA ASP A 315 -2.29 -39.38 19.80
C ASP A 315 -2.88 -39.00 18.42
N GLY A 316 -2.03 -38.79 17.41
CA GLY A 316 -2.44 -38.42 16.04
C GLY A 316 -2.84 -36.96 15.85
N SER A 317 -2.79 -36.14 16.90
CA SER A 317 -3.05 -34.70 16.84
C SER A 317 -1.82 -33.91 16.34
N THR A 318 -2.05 -32.83 15.60
CA THR A 318 -0.96 -31.96 15.11
C THR A 318 -0.46 -31.03 16.22
N VAL A 319 0.85 -30.86 16.34
CA VAL A 319 1.49 -30.04 17.40
C VAL A 319 1.21 -28.53 17.22
N GLY A 320 0.63 -28.11 16.10
CA GLY A 320 0.42 -26.70 15.74
C GLY A 320 1.69 -26.05 15.18
N VAL A 321 2.61 -26.88 14.68
CA VAL A 321 3.88 -26.49 14.07
C VAL A 321 4.01 -27.19 12.71
N ALA A 322 4.63 -26.51 11.74
CA ALA A 322 4.95 -27.06 10.44
C ALA A 322 6.34 -26.59 9.98
N ILE A 323 7.04 -27.45 9.23
CA ILE A 323 8.28 -27.11 8.52
C ILE A 323 7.95 -27.14 7.03
N VAL A 324 8.21 -26.03 6.33
CA VAL A 324 7.92 -25.89 4.90
C VAL A 324 9.22 -25.70 4.14
N ARG A 325 9.51 -26.59 3.20
CA ARG A 325 10.66 -26.51 2.29
C ARG A 325 10.25 -25.93 0.95
N PHE A 326 10.97 -24.91 0.49
CA PHE A 326 10.76 -24.25 -0.80
C PHE A 326 11.82 -24.65 -1.82
N ALA A 327 11.45 -24.59 -3.11
CA ALA A 327 12.41 -24.86 -4.19
C ALA A 327 13.38 -23.69 -4.43
N ALA A 328 13.08 -22.49 -3.92
CA ALA A 328 13.87 -21.28 -4.15
C ALA A 328 13.96 -20.39 -2.90
N LEU A 329 15.07 -19.64 -2.78
CA LEU A 329 15.29 -18.63 -1.73
C LEU A 329 14.21 -17.54 -1.71
N ASP A 330 13.69 -17.20 -2.89
CA ASP A 330 12.61 -16.21 -3.03
C ASP A 330 11.35 -16.66 -2.28
N GLY A 331 11.03 -17.95 -2.34
CA GLY A 331 9.87 -18.54 -1.64
C GLY A 331 10.02 -18.46 -0.12
N MET A 332 11.23 -18.76 0.38
CA MET A 332 11.56 -18.63 1.80
C MET A 332 11.47 -17.18 2.29
N THR A 333 12.01 -16.24 1.52
CA THR A 333 12.01 -14.81 1.87
C THR A 333 10.59 -14.24 1.89
N LEU A 334 9.73 -14.67 0.96
CA LEU A 334 8.33 -14.23 0.92
C LEU A 334 7.53 -14.84 2.07
N ALA A 335 7.76 -16.13 2.38
CA ALA A 335 7.11 -16.79 3.51
C ALA A 335 7.46 -16.10 4.84
N MET A 336 8.70 -15.64 5.03
CA MET A 336 9.09 -14.86 6.22
C MET A 336 8.31 -13.55 6.38
N ARG A 337 7.84 -12.95 5.28
CA ARG A 337 6.99 -11.74 5.33
C ARG A 337 5.55 -12.04 5.74
N MET A 338 5.15 -13.32 5.71
CA MET A 338 3.84 -13.78 6.17
C MET A 338 3.78 -14.01 7.68
N ASP A 339 4.82 -13.62 8.42
CA ASP A 339 4.81 -13.60 9.88
C ASP A 339 3.70 -12.69 10.43
N GLY A 340 2.86 -13.22 11.32
CA GLY A 340 1.74 -12.52 11.92
C GLY A 340 0.44 -12.53 11.11
N TYR A 341 0.37 -13.20 9.95
CA TYR A 341 -0.85 -13.26 9.15
C TYR A 341 -1.92 -14.20 9.74
N PRO A 342 -3.22 -13.89 9.56
CA PRO A 342 -4.28 -14.77 10.02
C PRO A 342 -4.41 -16.01 9.11
N PHE A 343 -4.28 -17.19 9.70
CA PHE A 343 -4.56 -18.49 9.11
C PHE A 343 -5.68 -19.17 9.92
N ASN A 344 -6.82 -19.43 9.26
CA ASN A 344 -8.00 -20.06 9.90
C ASN A 344 -8.38 -19.44 11.26
N GLY A 345 -8.29 -18.11 11.38
CA GLY A 345 -8.67 -17.36 12.58
C GLY A 345 -7.59 -17.23 13.67
N LYS A 346 -6.36 -17.73 13.46
CA LYS A 346 -5.20 -17.50 14.33
C LYS A 346 -4.06 -16.83 13.58
N ASN A 347 -3.34 -15.91 14.22
CA ASN A 347 -2.13 -15.33 13.64
C ASN A 347 -0.99 -16.35 13.70
N ILE A 348 -0.44 -16.72 12.55
CA ILE A 348 0.70 -17.62 12.47
C ILE A 348 1.99 -16.87 12.73
N ARG A 349 3.00 -17.59 13.18
CA ARG A 349 4.36 -17.07 13.30
C ARG A 349 5.29 -17.82 12.36
N VAL A 350 6.15 -17.10 11.67
CA VAL A 350 7.05 -17.63 10.64
C VAL A 350 8.49 -17.24 10.96
N ALA A 351 9.36 -18.23 11.09
CA ALA A 351 10.78 -18.05 11.42
C ALA A 351 11.68 -18.89 10.50
N VAL A 352 12.95 -18.48 10.37
CA VAL A 352 13.96 -19.26 9.64
C VAL A 352 14.17 -20.59 10.35
N HIS A 353 14.06 -21.70 9.62
CA HIS A 353 14.41 -23.00 10.18
C HIS A 353 15.94 -23.12 10.25
N LYS A 354 16.49 -23.34 11.44
CA LYS A 354 17.90 -23.69 11.62
C LYS A 354 17.95 -25.21 11.84
N SER A 355 18.34 -25.97 10.82
CA SER A 355 18.65 -27.38 11.01
C SER A 355 19.88 -27.45 11.92
N HIS A 356 19.74 -28.06 13.11
CA HIS A 356 20.83 -28.28 14.05
C HIS A 356 21.17 -29.75 14.14
#